data_AF-A0A7V6DNL4-F1
#
_entry.id   AF-A0A7V6DNL4-F1
#
_cell.length_a   1.000
_cell.length_b   1.000
_cell.length_c   1.000
_cell.angle_alpha   90.00
_cell.angle_beta   90.00
_cell.angle_gamma   90.00
#
_symmetry.space_group_name_H-M   'P 1'
#
loop_
_entity.id
_entity.type
_entity.pdbx_description
1 polymer ?
#
loop_
_entity_poly.entity_id
_entity_poly.type
_entity_poly.pdbx_seq_one_letter_code
_entity_poly.pdbx_strand_id
1 'polypeptide(L)'
;MPVIRCLIGRYAPRCNAMKTLLLLSGMVIAVSLWNLSVQAQDMEQDNPIYNELAAQGRMATGQVITRFGVPCVEVDLRSGETIMSFVHSIPSLKKISLKAQARIALINGTHYLLIMKGEGNVSTDKTRICVPLDYSIEPQILPQYLSYAAKHEKFILINRRLQYLGLYEWGRLTHVFPISSGTSKATPLRNFVIEHMDQHHYSKKYDSPMDHALNIGGNYYIHEGIVPGYAASHGCIRLFPLDARFLFYDWAKPGIPGKITD
;
A
#
# COMPACT_ATOMS: atom_id res chain seq x y z
N MET A 1 -26.09 63.84 -46.11
CA MET A 1 -25.17 64.97 -45.88
C MET A 1 -24.58 64.83 -44.48
N PRO A 2 -23.27 65.05 -44.25
CA PRO A 2 -22.05 64.72 -45.01
C PRO A 2 -21.28 63.56 -44.30
N VAL A 3 -20.43 62.69 -44.86
CA VAL A 3 -19.31 62.73 -45.82
C VAL A 3 -18.00 63.33 -45.26
N ILE A 4 -16.87 62.67 -45.62
CA ILE A 4 -15.41 62.98 -45.50
C ILE A 4 -14.74 62.03 -44.49
N ARG A 5 -14.02 60.93 -44.83
CA ARG A 5 -13.04 60.53 -45.88
C ARG A 5 -11.63 61.14 -45.71
N CYS A 6 -10.64 60.22 -45.74
CA CYS A 6 -9.24 60.40 -46.21
C CYS A 6 -8.23 60.96 -45.17
N LEU A 7 -6.96 60.55 -45.01
CA LEU A 7 -5.94 59.91 -45.87
C LEU A 7 -4.95 59.07 -45.01
N ILE A 8 -4.57 57.85 -45.41
CA ILE A 8 -3.31 57.43 -46.09
C ILE A 8 -1.99 57.70 -45.33
N GLY A 9 -1.28 56.62 -45.01
CA GLY A 9 0.16 56.59 -44.73
C GLY A 9 0.73 55.21 -45.09
N ARG A 10 1.24 55.07 -46.31
CA ARG A 10 1.87 53.86 -46.87
C ARG A 10 3.26 53.64 -46.25
N TYR A 11 3.70 52.39 -46.11
CA TYR A 11 4.82 51.80 -46.87
C TYR A 11 5.35 50.55 -46.14
N ALA A 12 5.17 49.39 -46.77
CA ALA A 12 5.97 48.21 -46.52
C ALA A 12 6.93 48.02 -47.71
N PRO A 13 8.19 47.58 -47.48
CA PRO A 13 8.95 46.89 -48.51
C PRO A 13 9.05 45.39 -48.21
N ARG A 14 8.85 44.59 -49.26
CA ARG A 14 9.32 43.20 -49.37
C ARG A 14 10.85 43.19 -49.43
N CYS A 15 11.53 42.26 -48.74
CA CYS A 15 12.41 41.27 -49.39
C CYS A 15 13.19 40.39 -48.40
N ASN A 16 13.32 39.11 -48.81
CA ASN A 16 14.42 38.17 -48.62
C ASN A 16 14.82 37.66 -47.23
N ALA A 17 14.48 36.38 -47.03
CA ALA A 17 15.40 35.28 -46.73
C ALA A 17 16.64 35.59 -45.88
N MET A 18 16.61 35.12 -44.64
CA MET A 18 17.80 34.61 -43.95
C MET A 18 17.43 33.31 -43.23
N LYS A 19 18.05 32.22 -43.69
CA LYS A 19 18.21 30.99 -42.91
C LYS A 19 19.06 31.33 -41.69
N THR A 20 18.55 31.17 -40.48
CA THR A 20 19.41 31.13 -39.28
C THR A 20 18.79 30.25 -38.19
N LEU A 21 19.37 29.05 -38.09
CA LEU A 21 19.69 28.32 -36.86
C LEU A 21 18.66 28.32 -35.71
N LEU A 22 17.85 27.25 -35.64
CA LEU A 22 17.10 26.84 -34.45
C LEU A 22 17.74 25.55 -33.91
N LEU A 23 18.77 25.70 -33.07
CA LEU A 23 19.31 24.64 -32.23
C LEU A 23 19.74 25.28 -30.92
N LEU A 24 18.93 25.09 -29.87
CA LEU A 24 19.31 25.03 -28.44
C LEU A 24 18.07 25.32 -27.57
N SER A 25 17.19 24.33 -27.44
CA SER A 25 16.24 24.28 -26.33
C SER A 25 15.81 22.83 -26.07
N GLY A 26 16.77 21.99 -25.69
CA GLY A 26 16.49 20.59 -25.34
C GLY A 26 17.33 20.04 -24.18
N MET A 27 18.26 20.84 -23.64
CA MET A 27 19.34 20.32 -22.78
C MET A 27 19.38 20.94 -21.38
N VAL A 28 18.31 21.60 -20.93
CA VAL A 28 18.25 22.19 -19.59
C VAL A 28 17.29 21.44 -18.66
N ILE A 29 16.26 20.77 -19.18
CA ILE A 29 15.26 20.07 -18.35
C ILE A 29 15.75 18.65 -17.92
N ALA A 30 16.59 18.00 -18.73
CA ALA A 30 17.10 16.66 -18.42
C ALA A 30 18.18 16.69 -17.31
N VAL A 31 19.10 17.67 -17.33
CA VAL A 31 20.20 17.74 -16.34
C VAL A 31 19.66 17.98 -14.92
N SER A 32 18.61 18.79 -14.77
CA SER A 32 17.97 19.05 -13.48
C SER A 32 17.27 17.82 -12.88
N LEU A 33 16.64 16.98 -13.71
CA LEU A 33 15.98 15.76 -13.25
C LEU A 33 17.00 14.66 -12.89
N TRP A 34 18.08 14.55 -13.66
CA TRP A 34 19.14 13.58 -13.39
C TRP A 34 19.92 13.94 -12.12
N ASN A 35 20.23 15.22 -11.90
CA ASN A 35 20.86 15.69 -10.66
C ASN A 35 19.99 15.43 -9.42
N LEU A 36 18.67 15.69 -9.51
CA LEU A 36 17.75 15.41 -8.41
C LEU A 36 17.64 13.91 -8.08
N SER A 37 17.63 13.03 -9.10
CA SER A 37 17.59 11.58 -8.88
C SER A 37 18.90 11.04 -8.29
N VAL A 38 20.04 11.56 -8.72
CA VAL A 38 21.36 11.17 -8.19
C VAL A 38 21.52 11.66 -6.75
N GLN A 39 21.14 12.90 -6.45
CA GLN A 39 21.21 13.45 -5.10
C GLN A 39 20.23 12.79 -4.13
N ALA A 40 19.06 12.35 -4.57
CA ALA A 40 18.14 11.56 -3.74
C ALA A 40 18.69 10.17 -3.41
N GLN A 41 19.34 9.51 -4.37
CA GLN A 41 20.03 8.23 -4.15
C GLN A 41 21.25 8.37 -3.24
N ASP A 42 22.02 9.46 -3.38
CA ASP A 42 23.20 9.73 -2.53
C ASP A 42 22.80 10.10 -1.09
N MET A 43 21.68 10.80 -0.89
CA MET A 43 21.15 11.13 0.46
C MET A 43 20.58 9.91 1.19
N GLU A 44 20.01 8.95 0.47
CA GLU A 44 19.50 7.71 1.06
C GLU A 44 20.62 6.72 1.43
N GLN A 45 21.81 6.86 0.85
CA GLN A 45 23.01 6.07 1.20
C GLN A 45 23.70 6.53 2.49
N ASP A 46 23.40 7.72 3.02
CA ASP A 46 23.81 8.12 4.39
C ASP A 46 22.77 7.71 5.46
N ASN A 47 21.83 6.84 5.09
CA ASN A 47 20.83 6.33 6.02
C ASN A 47 21.42 5.18 6.88
N PRO A 48 21.31 5.23 8.21
CA PRO A 48 21.90 4.22 9.09
C PRO A 48 21.27 2.82 8.89
N ILE A 49 19.97 2.74 8.54
CA ILE A 49 19.32 1.47 8.21
C ILE A 49 19.90 0.90 6.93
N TYR A 50 20.03 1.72 5.87
CA TYR A 50 20.63 1.29 4.61
C TYR A 50 22.05 0.75 4.84
N ASN A 51 22.88 1.50 5.57
CA ASN A 51 24.27 1.14 5.85
C ASN A 51 24.40 -0.15 6.67
N GLU A 52 23.55 -0.33 7.68
CA GLU A 52 23.51 -1.57 8.46
C GLU A 52 23.06 -2.78 7.62
N LEU A 53 22.07 -2.61 6.74
CA LEU A 53 21.62 -3.66 5.83
C LEU A 53 22.70 -4.03 4.79
N ALA A 54 23.42 -3.04 4.27
CA ALA A 54 24.54 -3.23 3.36
C ALA A 54 25.69 -3.97 4.04
N ALA A 55 26.11 -3.52 5.23
CA ALA A 55 27.18 -4.13 6.00
C ALA A 55 26.90 -5.60 6.36
N GLN A 56 25.63 -5.95 6.57
CA GLN A 56 25.20 -7.32 6.86
C GLN A 56 24.89 -8.15 5.60
N GLY A 57 25.06 -7.59 4.39
CA GLY A 57 24.74 -8.28 3.13
C GLY A 57 23.27 -8.71 3.03
N ARG A 58 22.34 -7.91 3.56
CA ARG A 58 20.91 -8.24 3.63
C ARG A 58 20.11 -7.78 2.41
N MET A 59 20.61 -6.80 1.68
CA MET A 59 19.89 -6.21 0.54
C MET A 59 19.92 -7.15 -0.67
N ALA A 60 18.79 -7.27 -1.36
CA ALA A 60 18.66 -8.10 -2.56
C ALA A 60 19.35 -7.45 -3.77
N THR A 61 19.11 -6.16 -4.00
CA THR A 61 19.67 -5.41 -5.15
C THR A 61 20.45 -4.16 -4.74
N GLY A 62 20.24 -3.65 -3.51
CA GLY A 62 20.77 -2.36 -3.06
C GLY A 62 20.05 -1.14 -3.64
N GLN A 63 19.12 -1.32 -4.58
CA GLN A 63 18.35 -0.22 -5.15
C GLN A 63 17.29 0.27 -4.16
N VAL A 64 17.22 1.59 -3.95
CA VAL A 64 16.09 2.21 -3.27
C VAL A 64 14.91 2.33 -4.23
N ILE A 65 13.76 1.85 -3.79
CA ILE A 65 12.49 1.91 -4.49
C ILE A 65 11.46 2.65 -3.65
N THR A 66 10.43 3.20 -4.28
CA THR A 66 9.30 3.79 -3.55
C THR A 66 8.13 2.80 -3.52
N ARG A 67 7.61 2.50 -2.33
CA ARG A 67 6.40 1.69 -2.14
C ARG A 67 5.40 2.45 -1.29
N PHE A 68 4.20 2.67 -1.80
CA PHE A 68 3.15 3.47 -1.14
C PHE A 68 3.64 4.86 -0.68
N GLY A 69 4.51 5.51 -1.47
CA GLY A 69 5.10 6.81 -1.16
C GLY A 69 6.27 6.77 -0.17
N VAL A 70 6.66 5.60 0.32
CA VAL A 70 7.76 5.43 1.28
C VAL A 70 9.00 4.90 0.56
N PRO A 71 10.19 5.51 0.74
CA PRO A 71 11.44 4.96 0.23
C PRO A 71 11.84 3.71 1.02
N CYS A 72 12.20 2.65 0.32
CA CYS A 72 12.60 1.39 0.93
C CYS A 72 13.59 0.61 0.07
N VAL A 73 14.31 -0.31 0.71
CA VAL A 73 15.16 -1.30 0.03
C VAL A 73 14.57 -2.69 0.13
N GLU A 74 14.76 -3.50 -0.91
CA GLU A 74 14.38 -4.91 -0.87
C GLU A 74 15.42 -5.73 -0.11
N VAL A 75 14.94 -6.51 0.86
CA VAL A 75 15.73 -7.38 1.73
C VAL A 75 15.19 -8.81 1.62
N ASP A 76 16.10 -9.76 1.48
CA ASP A 76 15.77 -11.18 1.55
C ASP A 76 15.86 -11.65 3.01
N LEU A 77 14.75 -12.17 3.52
CA LEU A 77 14.68 -12.88 4.79
C LEU A 77 15.13 -14.33 4.61
N ARG A 78 15.89 -14.81 5.58
CA ARG A 78 16.41 -16.17 5.64
C ARG A 78 15.29 -17.12 6.06
N SER A 79 15.42 -18.38 5.67
CA SER A 79 14.53 -19.44 6.15
C SER A 79 14.51 -19.47 7.68
N GLY A 80 13.33 -19.52 8.29
CA GLY A 80 13.13 -19.50 9.74
C GLY A 80 13.12 -18.10 10.37
N GLU A 81 13.48 -17.03 9.65
CA GLU A 81 13.33 -15.67 10.18
C GLU A 81 11.86 -15.23 10.18
N THR A 82 11.57 -14.25 11.02
CA THR A 82 10.35 -13.43 11.00
C THR A 82 10.75 -11.97 10.82
N ILE A 83 9.82 -11.08 10.46
CA ILE A 83 10.11 -9.63 10.48
C ILE A 83 10.52 -9.20 11.89
N MET A 84 9.92 -9.79 12.94
CA MET A 84 10.29 -9.53 14.32
C MET A 84 11.76 -9.87 14.59
N SER A 85 12.22 -11.08 14.26
CA SER A 85 13.61 -11.47 14.49
C SER A 85 14.59 -10.64 13.64
N PHE A 86 14.21 -10.33 12.40
CA PHE A 86 14.97 -9.47 11.51
C PHE A 86 15.11 -8.04 12.05
N VAL A 87 14.02 -7.42 12.51
CA VAL A 87 14.08 -6.07 13.12
C VAL A 87 15.04 -6.02 14.32
N HIS A 88 15.07 -7.09 15.12
CA HIS A 88 16.00 -7.17 16.26
C HIS A 88 17.46 -7.37 15.88
N SER A 89 17.77 -7.80 14.65
CA SER A 89 19.15 -7.99 14.17
C SER A 89 19.77 -6.74 13.54
N ILE A 90 18.95 -5.73 13.23
CA ILE A 90 19.40 -4.45 12.64
C ILE A 90 19.38 -3.35 13.73
N PRO A 91 20.54 -2.81 14.15
CA PRO A 91 20.63 -1.90 15.30
C PRO A 91 19.69 -0.69 15.24
N SER A 92 19.57 -0.03 14.09
CA SER A 92 18.70 1.14 13.92
C SER A 92 17.23 0.77 13.92
N LEU A 93 16.83 -0.38 13.36
CA LEU A 93 15.46 -0.86 13.45
C LEU A 93 15.09 -1.31 14.87
N LYS A 94 16.03 -1.94 15.59
CA LYS A 94 15.84 -2.38 16.98
C LYS A 94 15.51 -1.23 17.92
N LYS A 95 16.10 -0.04 17.70
CA LYS A 95 15.80 1.18 18.48
C LYS A 95 14.35 1.63 18.37
N ILE A 96 13.68 1.31 17.26
CA ILE A 96 12.28 1.64 16.98
C ILE A 96 11.43 0.37 16.79
N SER A 97 11.76 -0.71 17.50
CA SER A 97 11.34 -2.09 17.20
C SER A 97 9.84 -2.26 16.89
N LEU A 98 8.95 -1.76 17.76
CA LEU A 98 7.50 -1.88 17.58
C LEU A 98 7.02 -1.14 16.31
N LYS A 99 7.51 0.09 16.10
CA LYS A 99 7.18 0.89 14.91
C LYS A 99 7.75 0.23 13.65
N ALA A 100 8.97 -0.29 13.72
CA ALA A 100 9.63 -1.00 12.63
C ALA A 100 8.87 -2.27 12.22
N GLN A 101 8.54 -3.12 13.19
CA GLN A 101 7.77 -4.34 12.96
C GLN A 101 6.42 -4.05 12.32
N ALA A 102 5.64 -3.13 12.90
CA ALA A 102 4.32 -2.78 12.39
C ALA A 102 4.39 -2.19 10.97
N ARG A 103 5.29 -1.24 10.72
CA ARG A 103 5.38 -0.58 9.41
C ARG A 103 5.95 -1.51 8.33
N ILE A 104 6.95 -2.34 8.63
CA ILE A 104 7.47 -3.34 7.68
C ILE A 104 6.39 -4.38 7.37
N ALA A 105 5.66 -4.87 8.37
CA ALA A 105 4.55 -5.80 8.16
C ALA A 105 3.48 -5.18 7.26
N LEU A 106 3.05 -3.95 7.61
CA LEU A 106 2.04 -3.19 6.88
C LEU A 106 2.44 -2.95 5.42
N ILE A 107 3.62 -2.40 5.13
CA ILE A 107 4.04 -2.06 3.76
C ILE A 107 4.22 -3.30 2.87
N ASN A 108 4.43 -4.46 3.49
CA ASN A 108 4.56 -5.74 2.81
C ASN A 108 3.27 -6.57 2.81
N GLY A 109 2.17 -6.03 3.35
CA GLY A 109 0.87 -6.70 3.38
C GLY A 109 0.88 -8.01 4.15
N THR A 110 1.75 -8.17 5.14
CA THR A 110 1.94 -9.42 5.87
C THR A 110 1.96 -9.17 7.38
N HIS A 111 2.20 -10.20 8.19
CA HIS A 111 2.34 -10.05 9.64
C HIS A 111 3.78 -10.31 10.10
N TYR A 112 4.24 -9.58 11.12
CA TYR A 112 5.62 -9.62 11.57
C TYR A 112 6.05 -10.92 12.27
N LEU A 113 5.08 -11.79 12.60
CA LEU A 113 5.29 -13.09 13.24
C LEU A 113 5.33 -14.28 12.27
N LEU A 114 5.05 -14.08 10.98
CA LEU A 114 5.07 -15.18 10.03
C LEU A 114 6.50 -15.66 9.78
N ILE A 115 6.69 -16.98 9.86
CA ILE A 115 7.97 -17.64 9.69
C ILE A 115 8.24 -17.86 8.20
N MET A 116 9.35 -17.32 7.72
CA MET A 116 9.76 -17.41 6.32
C MET A 116 10.16 -18.85 5.99
N LYS A 117 9.50 -19.45 4.98
CA LYS A 117 9.69 -20.87 4.61
C LYS A 117 9.53 -21.84 5.79
N GLY A 118 8.73 -21.47 6.79
CA GLY A 118 8.42 -22.34 7.92
C GLY A 118 7.38 -23.41 7.58
N GLU A 119 7.26 -24.40 8.44
CA GLU A 119 6.20 -25.41 8.38
C GLU A 119 4.95 -24.96 9.15
N GLY A 120 3.78 -25.46 8.74
CA GLY A 120 2.51 -25.23 9.44
C GLY A 120 1.82 -23.89 9.14
N ASN A 121 0.95 -23.48 10.06
CA ASN A 121 -0.04 -22.42 9.86
C ASN A 121 0.46 -21.00 10.15
N VAL A 122 1.72 -20.82 10.55
CA VAL A 122 2.29 -19.49 10.85
C VAL A 122 3.52 -19.26 9.98
N SER A 123 3.38 -19.53 8.69
CA SER A 123 4.46 -19.39 7.72
C SER A 123 4.05 -18.62 6.47
N THR A 124 5.05 -18.17 5.72
CA THR A 124 4.89 -17.54 4.42
C THR A 124 6.05 -17.93 3.51
N ASP A 125 5.77 -18.05 2.21
CA ASP A 125 6.77 -18.22 1.15
C ASP A 125 7.34 -16.87 0.66
N LYS A 126 6.77 -15.75 1.11
CA LYS A 126 7.21 -14.39 0.79
C LYS A 126 8.51 -14.03 1.50
N THR A 127 9.63 -14.41 0.90
CA THR A 127 10.97 -14.18 1.47
C THR A 127 11.53 -12.79 1.24
N ARG A 128 11.04 -12.05 0.25
CA ARG A 128 11.50 -10.70 -0.06
C ARG A 128 10.55 -9.64 0.49
N ILE A 129 11.10 -8.71 1.26
CA ILE A 129 10.36 -7.61 1.89
C ILE A 129 10.99 -6.26 1.55
N CYS A 130 10.16 -5.22 1.52
CA CYS A 130 10.58 -3.82 1.44
C CYS A 130 10.76 -3.28 2.87
N VAL A 131 11.96 -2.80 3.19
CA VAL A 131 12.32 -2.23 4.49
C VAL A 131 12.41 -0.71 4.34
N PRO A 132 11.49 0.06 4.97
CA PRO A 132 11.51 1.51 4.90
C PRO A 132 12.83 2.12 5.37
N LEU A 133 13.28 3.15 4.66
CA LEU A 133 14.42 3.96 5.07
C LEU A 133 13.98 5.18 5.89
N ASP A 134 12.75 5.67 5.68
CA ASP A 134 12.18 6.79 6.42
C ASP A 134 10.86 6.41 7.09
N TYR A 135 10.89 6.33 8.42
CA TYR A 135 9.73 6.01 9.26
C TYR A 135 8.89 7.23 9.64
N SER A 136 9.27 8.44 9.23
CA SER A 136 8.45 9.65 9.37
C SER A 136 7.35 9.73 8.31
N ILE A 137 7.50 9.03 7.18
CA ILE A 137 6.56 9.00 6.07
C ILE A 137 5.52 7.90 6.28
N GLU A 138 4.25 8.28 6.38
CA GLU A 138 3.11 7.35 6.45
C GLU A 138 2.81 6.73 5.08
N PRO A 139 2.67 5.39 4.96
CA PRO A 139 2.41 4.74 3.69
C PRO A 139 1.00 5.04 3.20
N GLN A 140 0.90 5.55 1.98
CA GLN A 140 -0.37 5.87 1.33
C GLN A 140 -0.91 4.65 0.58
N ILE A 141 -1.42 3.67 1.33
CA ILE A 141 -1.87 2.37 0.80
C ILE A 141 -3.27 2.48 0.18
N LEU A 142 -4.19 3.14 0.88
CA LEU A 142 -5.57 3.36 0.45
C LEU A 142 -5.87 4.87 0.42
N PRO A 143 -6.90 5.32 -0.32
CA PRO A 143 -7.27 6.73 -0.37
C PRO A 143 -7.56 7.30 1.03
N GLN A 144 -6.99 8.45 1.36
CA GLN A 144 -7.22 9.08 2.66
C GLN A 144 -8.67 9.54 2.87
N TYR A 145 -9.38 9.81 1.77
CA TYR A 145 -10.78 10.19 1.78
C TYR A 145 -11.59 9.51 0.67
N LEU A 146 -12.78 9.03 1.01
CA LEU A 146 -13.76 8.43 0.11
C LEU A 146 -15.07 9.21 0.18
N SER A 147 -15.32 10.04 -0.83
CA SER A 147 -16.53 10.88 -0.89
C SER A 147 -17.83 10.08 -0.84
N TYR A 148 -17.90 8.93 -1.51
CA TYR A 148 -19.10 8.08 -1.49
C TYR A 148 -19.37 7.42 -0.13
N ALA A 149 -18.33 7.30 0.71
CA ALA A 149 -18.45 6.75 2.06
C ALA A 149 -18.78 7.84 3.10
N ALA A 150 -18.69 9.12 2.74
CA ALA A 150 -18.90 10.24 3.66
C ALA A 150 -20.32 10.33 4.24
N LYS A 151 -21.30 9.74 3.56
CA LYS A 151 -22.69 9.64 4.03
C LYS A 151 -22.91 8.54 5.09
N HIS A 152 -21.87 7.75 5.40
CA HIS A 152 -21.94 6.66 6.37
C HIS A 152 -21.03 6.98 7.57
N GLU A 153 -21.56 6.76 8.78
CA GLU A 153 -20.78 6.87 10.02
C GLU A 153 -19.52 5.99 9.95
N LYS A 154 -19.69 4.73 9.50
CA LYS A 154 -18.62 3.74 9.31
C LYS A 154 -18.76 3.08 7.93
N PHE A 155 -17.63 2.78 7.28
CA PHE A 155 -17.59 2.12 5.98
C PHE A 155 -16.32 1.26 5.83
N ILE A 156 -16.44 0.09 5.19
CA ILE A 156 -15.30 -0.80 4.92
C ILE A 156 -14.97 -0.80 3.43
N LEU A 157 -13.73 -0.47 3.06
CA LEU A 157 -13.19 -0.71 1.72
C LEU A 157 -12.28 -1.93 1.75
N ILE A 158 -12.48 -2.86 0.83
CA ILE A 158 -11.59 -3.99 0.62
C ILE A 158 -11.02 -3.89 -0.78
N ASN A 159 -9.70 -3.75 -0.92
CA ASN A 159 -9.04 -3.78 -2.22
C ASN A 159 -8.29 -5.11 -2.39
N ARG A 160 -8.73 -5.91 -3.37
CA ARG A 160 -8.20 -7.25 -3.66
C ARG A 160 -6.88 -7.23 -4.43
N ARG A 161 -6.54 -6.20 -5.19
CA ARG A 161 -5.23 -6.15 -5.87
C ARG A 161 -4.14 -5.73 -4.90
N LEU A 162 -4.44 -4.76 -4.06
CA LEU A 162 -3.54 -4.28 -3.03
C LEU A 162 -3.47 -5.27 -1.85
N GLN A 163 -4.52 -6.08 -1.62
CA GLN A 163 -4.66 -6.95 -0.44
C GLN A 163 -4.69 -6.17 0.88
N TYR A 164 -5.49 -5.10 0.91
CA TYR A 164 -5.75 -4.35 2.13
C TYR A 164 -7.24 -4.09 2.35
N LEU A 165 -7.60 -3.98 3.61
CA LEU A 165 -8.88 -3.51 4.10
C LEU A 165 -8.69 -2.17 4.79
N GLY A 166 -9.48 -1.16 4.41
CA GLY A 166 -9.50 0.15 5.03
C GLY A 166 -10.80 0.37 5.80
N LEU A 167 -10.68 0.88 7.02
CA LEU A 167 -11.80 1.34 7.84
C LEU A 167 -11.95 2.85 7.67
N TYR A 168 -13.17 3.29 7.36
CA TYR A 168 -13.48 4.69 7.12
C TYR A 168 -14.57 5.17 8.07
N GLU A 169 -14.40 6.39 8.57
CA GLU A 169 -15.39 7.10 9.38
C GLU A 169 -15.71 8.43 8.73
N TRP A 170 -16.99 8.66 8.38
CA TRP A 170 -17.41 9.84 7.63
C TRP A 170 -16.55 10.09 6.37
N GLY A 171 -16.18 9.00 5.70
CA GLY A 171 -15.34 9.02 4.50
C GLY A 171 -13.84 9.19 4.75
N ARG A 172 -13.37 9.41 5.98
CA ARG A 172 -11.94 9.53 6.31
C ARG A 172 -11.36 8.17 6.70
N LEU A 173 -10.21 7.82 6.13
CA LEU A 173 -9.50 6.59 6.48
C LEU A 173 -8.99 6.68 7.92
N THR A 174 -9.30 5.67 8.74
CA THR A 174 -8.86 5.60 10.15
C THR A 174 -7.88 4.45 10.38
N HIS A 175 -8.09 3.30 9.73
CA HIS A 175 -7.22 2.12 9.88
C HIS A 175 -7.02 1.42 8.53
N VAL A 176 -5.87 0.75 8.39
CA VAL A 176 -5.54 -0.10 7.24
C VAL A 176 -5.00 -1.42 7.77
N PHE A 177 -5.58 -2.52 7.31
CA PHE A 177 -5.15 -3.86 7.65
C PHE A 177 -4.74 -4.63 6.40
N PRO A 178 -3.58 -5.31 6.41
CA PRO A 178 -3.30 -6.36 5.45
C PRO A 178 -4.38 -7.44 5.49
N ILE A 179 -4.75 -7.97 4.32
CA ILE A 179 -5.69 -9.08 4.22
C ILE A 179 -5.16 -10.19 3.34
N SER A 180 -5.79 -11.36 3.44
CA SER A 180 -5.75 -12.37 2.39
C SER A 180 -7.15 -12.66 1.88
N SER A 181 -7.45 -12.25 0.65
CA SER A 181 -8.69 -12.60 -0.05
C SER A 181 -8.66 -13.98 -0.69
N GLY A 182 -9.74 -14.34 -1.39
CA GLY A 182 -9.85 -15.57 -2.16
C GLY A 182 -9.00 -15.60 -3.43
N THR A 183 -8.42 -16.76 -3.74
CA THR A 183 -7.69 -17.01 -4.99
C THR A 183 -8.61 -16.93 -6.21
N SER A 184 -8.07 -16.70 -7.42
CA SER A 184 -8.81 -16.81 -8.68
C SER A 184 -10.14 -16.03 -8.74
N LYS A 185 -10.18 -14.84 -8.11
CA LYS A 185 -11.39 -13.98 -8.00
C LYS A 185 -12.55 -14.62 -7.22
N ALA A 186 -12.29 -15.62 -6.37
CA ALA A 186 -13.30 -16.27 -5.54
C ALA A 186 -14.04 -15.31 -4.60
N THR A 187 -13.40 -14.21 -4.19
CA THR A 187 -14.06 -13.09 -3.54
C THR A 187 -14.72 -12.17 -4.58
N PRO A 188 -16.06 -12.11 -4.66
CA PRO A 188 -16.75 -11.30 -5.67
C PRO A 188 -16.57 -9.80 -5.41
N LEU A 189 -16.43 -9.02 -6.48
CA LEU A 189 -16.52 -7.56 -6.41
C LEU A 189 -17.99 -7.17 -6.19
N ARG A 190 -18.28 -6.47 -5.10
CA ARG A 190 -19.64 -6.06 -4.74
C ARG A 190 -19.65 -4.97 -3.68
N ASN A 191 -20.79 -4.31 -3.56
CA ASN A 191 -21.16 -3.66 -2.31
C ASN A 191 -21.72 -4.74 -1.36
N PHE A 192 -21.51 -4.57 -0.07
CA PHE A 192 -22.04 -5.45 0.97
C PHE A 192 -22.49 -4.65 2.18
N VAL A 193 -23.18 -5.32 3.08
CA VAL A 193 -23.49 -4.86 4.43
C VAL A 193 -23.10 -6.00 5.37
N ILE A 194 -22.58 -5.68 6.56
CA ILE A 194 -22.37 -6.70 7.59
C ILE A 194 -23.74 -7.18 8.07
N GLU A 195 -24.07 -8.44 7.79
CA GLU A 195 -25.39 -9.02 8.11
C GLU A 195 -25.47 -9.45 9.57
N HIS A 196 -24.45 -10.19 10.03
CA HIS A 196 -24.32 -10.67 11.39
C HIS A 196 -22.85 -10.92 11.73
N MET A 197 -22.58 -11.08 13.02
CA MET A 197 -21.24 -11.29 13.57
C MET A 197 -21.26 -12.50 14.51
N ASP A 198 -20.25 -13.36 14.41
CA ASP A 198 -20.13 -14.58 15.18
C ASP A 198 -18.69 -14.71 15.68
N GLN A 199 -18.52 -14.80 17.00
CA GLN A 199 -17.20 -14.91 17.62
C GLN A 199 -16.53 -16.24 17.27
N HIS A 200 -17.30 -17.32 17.14
CA HIS A 200 -16.80 -18.69 16.96
C HIS A 200 -17.52 -19.38 15.80
N HIS A 201 -17.39 -18.80 14.61
CA HIS A 201 -18.02 -19.36 13.42
C HIS A 201 -17.26 -20.58 12.91
N TYR A 202 -17.98 -21.60 12.45
CA TYR A 202 -17.37 -22.80 11.85
C TYR A 202 -17.87 -23.02 10.41
N SER A 203 -16.94 -22.99 9.45
CA SER A 203 -17.27 -23.29 8.06
C SER A 203 -17.44 -24.78 7.85
N LYS A 204 -18.69 -25.26 7.72
CA LYS A 204 -18.96 -26.67 7.37
C LYS A 204 -18.43 -27.06 5.99
N LYS A 205 -18.38 -26.11 5.05
CA LYS A 205 -17.92 -26.36 3.67
C LYS A 205 -16.41 -26.59 3.60
N TYR A 206 -15.65 -25.92 4.46
CA TYR A 206 -14.18 -25.95 4.45
C TYR A 206 -13.60 -26.61 5.70
N ASP A 207 -14.45 -27.15 6.57
CA ASP A 207 -14.10 -27.79 7.83
C ASP A 207 -13.06 -26.99 8.64
N SER A 208 -13.36 -25.70 8.86
CA SER A 208 -12.37 -24.76 9.38
C SER A 208 -13.01 -23.71 10.30
N PRO A 209 -12.39 -23.40 11.46
CA PRO A 209 -12.82 -22.32 12.32
C PRO A 209 -12.56 -20.96 11.67
N MET A 210 -13.51 -20.04 11.84
CA MET A 210 -13.48 -18.66 11.38
C MET A 210 -13.81 -17.77 12.57
N ASP A 211 -12.88 -17.66 13.53
CA ASP A 211 -13.10 -16.83 14.71
C ASP A 211 -13.25 -15.34 14.34
N HIS A 212 -14.01 -14.61 15.14
CA HIS A 212 -14.30 -13.18 14.96
C HIS A 212 -14.86 -12.87 13.56
N ALA A 213 -15.81 -13.67 13.10
CA ALA A 213 -16.35 -13.61 11.75
C ALA A 213 -17.45 -12.55 11.60
N LEU A 214 -17.35 -11.75 10.54
CA LEU A 214 -18.34 -10.79 10.06
C LEU A 214 -18.90 -11.33 8.75
N ASN A 215 -20.19 -11.72 8.73
CA ASN A 215 -20.84 -12.12 7.49
C ASN A 215 -21.09 -10.89 6.61
N ILE A 216 -20.61 -10.93 5.38
CA ILE A 216 -20.76 -9.84 4.40
C ILE A 216 -21.68 -10.21 3.23
N GLY A 217 -22.57 -11.19 3.44
CA GLY A 217 -23.60 -11.68 2.53
C GLY A 217 -23.30 -13.06 1.94
N GLY A 218 -24.25 -13.99 2.09
CA GLY A 218 -24.12 -15.38 1.62
C GLY A 218 -23.04 -16.15 2.39
N ASN A 219 -22.17 -16.86 1.66
CA ASN A 219 -21.09 -17.68 2.24
C ASN A 219 -19.74 -16.94 2.35
N TYR A 220 -19.76 -15.62 2.51
CA TYR A 220 -18.55 -14.79 2.53
C TYR A 220 -18.42 -14.06 3.85
N TYR A 221 -17.24 -14.17 4.43
CA TYR A 221 -16.93 -13.63 5.75
C TYR A 221 -15.63 -12.84 5.73
N ILE A 222 -15.53 -11.83 6.59
CA ILE A 222 -14.26 -11.28 7.07
C ILE A 222 -13.99 -11.95 8.41
N HIS A 223 -12.82 -12.58 8.61
CA HIS A 223 -12.56 -13.34 9.85
C HIS A 223 -11.06 -13.46 10.15
N GLU A 224 -10.74 -13.93 11.34
CA GLU A 224 -9.38 -14.26 11.76
C GLU A 224 -8.76 -15.36 10.88
N GLY A 225 -7.50 -15.18 10.50
CA GLY A 225 -6.74 -16.18 9.76
C GLY A 225 -5.34 -15.73 9.36
N ILE A 226 -4.68 -16.57 8.56
CA ILE A 226 -3.32 -16.32 8.09
C ILE A 226 -3.34 -15.31 6.94
N VAL A 227 -2.48 -14.30 7.01
CA VAL A 227 -2.31 -13.25 5.99
C VAL A 227 -0.90 -13.32 5.41
N PRO A 228 -0.63 -14.18 4.41
CA PRO A 228 0.71 -14.39 3.86
C PRO A 228 1.17 -13.25 2.92
N GLY A 229 0.33 -12.25 2.68
CA GLY A 229 0.60 -11.12 1.78
C GLY A 229 0.22 -11.31 0.32
N TYR A 230 -0.68 -12.26 0.06
CA TYR A 230 -1.34 -12.49 -1.22
C TYR A 230 -2.69 -13.20 -0.97
N ALA A 231 -3.52 -13.23 -2.02
CA ALA A 231 -4.79 -13.95 -1.98
C ALA A 231 -4.55 -15.47 -1.86
N ALA A 232 -5.08 -16.09 -0.81
CA ALA A 232 -4.86 -17.51 -0.51
C ALA A 232 -6.06 -18.20 0.18
N SER A 233 -7.22 -17.54 0.28
CA SER A 233 -8.43 -18.17 0.81
C SER A 233 -9.30 -18.80 -0.30
N HIS A 234 -10.39 -19.46 0.10
CA HIS A 234 -11.41 -19.98 -0.82
C HIS A 234 -12.55 -18.99 -1.13
N GLY A 235 -12.44 -17.73 -0.68
CA GLY A 235 -13.43 -16.68 -0.96
C GLY A 235 -13.58 -15.65 0.17
N CYS A 236 -13.38 -16.07 1.42
CA CYS A 236 -13.42 -15.19 2.59
C CYS A 236 -12.23 -14.20 2.62
N ILE A 237 -12.33 -13.19 3.45
CA ILE A 237 -11.29 -12.18 3.69
C ILE A 237 -10.66 -12.49 5.05
N ARG A 238 -9.40 -12.91 5.06
CA ARG A 238 -8.67 -13.18 6.30
C ARG A 238 -7.98 -11.93 6.80
N LEU A 239 -8.08 -11.68 8.10
CA LEU A 239 -7.34 -10.69 8.86
C LEU A 239 -6.43 -11.40 9.86
N PHE A 240 -5.33 -10.74 10.24
CA PHE A 240 -4.51 -11.26 11.34
C PHE A 240 -5.31 -11.24 12.67
N PRO A 241 -5.09 -12.17 13.61
CA PRO A 241 -5.87 -12.29 14.85
C PRO A 241 -6.15 -10.99 15.60
N LEU A 242 -5.15 -10.13 15.80
CA LEU A 242 -5.34 -8.88 16.53
C LEU A 242 -6.21 -7.88 15.75
N ASP A 243 -6.04 -7.79 14.43
CA ASP A 243 -6.84 -6.92 13.57
C ASP A 243 -8.30 -7.40 13.49
N ALA A 244 -8.51 -8.72 13.40
CA ALA A 244 -9.83 -9.34 13.42
C ALA A 244 -10.56 -9.07 14.75
N ARG A 245 -9.87 -9.21 15.88
CA ARG A 245 -10.43 -8.94 17.22
C ARG A 245 -10.79 -7.48 17.39
N PHE A 246 -9.90 -6.56 17.02
CA PHE A 246 -10.19 -5.12 17.05
C PHE A 246 -11.40 -4.80 16.17
N LEU A 247 -11.43 -5.32 14.94
CA LEU A 247 -12.55 -5.11 14.04
C LEU A 247 -13.86 -5.64 14.66
N PHE A 248 -13.83 -6.81 15.30
CA PHE A 248 -15.00 -7.45 15.86
C PHE A 248 -15.53 -6.78 17.14
N TYR A 249 -14.66 -6.50 18.11
CA TYR A 249 -15.07 -6.01 19.43
C TYR A 249 -15.20 -4.50 19.50
N ASP A 250 -14.32 -3.78 18.81
CA ASP A 250 -14.16 -2.33 19.03
C ASP A 250 -14.78 -1.49 17.91
N TRP A 251 -14.80 -2.01 16.68
CA TRP A 251 -15.14 -1.18 15.52
C TRP A 251 -16.44 -1.57 14.80
N ALA A 252 -16.64 -2.84 14.46
CA ALA A 252 -17.74 -3.27 13.61
C ALA A 252 -19.05 -3.49 14.38
N LYS A 253 -20.16 -3.37 13.65
CA LYS A 253 -21.51 -3.77 14.05
C LYS A 253 -22.30 -4.20 12.81
N PRO A 254 -23.34 -5.04 12.94
CA PRO A 254 -24.26 -5.29 11.84
C PRO A 254 -24.82 -3.98 11.25
N GLY A 255 -25.06 -3.97 9.95
CA GLY A 255 -25.56 -2.81 9.21
C GLY A 255 -24.47 -1.88 8.64
N ILE A 256 -23.20 -2.06 9.00
CA ILE A 256 -22.11 -1.28 8.38
C ILE A 256 -21.97 -1.68 6.90
N PRO A 257 -22.04 -0.72 5.96
CA PRO A 257 -21.81 -0.98 4.55
C PRO A 257 -20.33 -1.10 4.21
N GLY A 258 -20.05 -1.78 3.12
CA GLY A 258 -18.71 -1.83 2.56
C GLY A 258 -18.70 -2.13 1.07
N LYS A 259 -17.51 -2.08 0.48
CA LYS A 259 -17.29 -2.35 -0.94
C LYS A 259 -16.00 -3.13 -1.15
N ILE A 260 -16.07 -4.13 -2.01
CA ILE A 260 -14.93 -4.90 -2.50
C ILE A 260 -14.57 -4.39 -3.89
N THR A 261 -13.34 -3.92 -4.06
CA THR A 261 -12.76 -3.43 -5.30
C THR A 261 -11.49 -4.18 -5.66
N ASP A 262 -11.00 -3.91 -6.86
CA ASP A 262 -9.68 -4.25 -7.36
C ASP A 262 -8.83 -2.98 -7.42
#